data_AF-D4BAZ7-F1
#
_entry.id   AF-D4BAZ7-F1
#
_cell.length_a   1.000
_cell.length_b   1.000
_cell.length_c   1.000
_cell.angle_alpha   90.00
_cell.angle_beta   90.00
_cell.angle_gamma   90.00
#
_symmetry.space_group_name_H-M   'P 1'
#
loop_
_entity.id
_entity.type
_entity.pdbx_description
1 polymer ?
#
loop_
_entity_poly.entity_id
_entity_poly.type
_entity_poly.pdbx_seq_one_letter_code
_entity_poly.pdbx_strand_id
1 'polypeptide(L)' 'MNLTPVEPNASELVGRSRVLTEVMLENPDETGPNYILLILLAEQLQRLHDILEADEVRRMQEDESPL' A
#
# COMPACT_ATOMS: atom_id res chain seq x y z
N MET A 1 16.79 -16.78 17.99
CA MET A 1 16.15 -16.70 16.66
C MET A 1 16.95 -15.71 15.84
N ASN A 2 17.54 -16.13 14.73
CA ASN A 2 18.13 -15.20 13.77
C ASN A 2 16.98 -14.57 12.97
N LEU A 3 16.52 -13.41 13.41
CA LEU A 3 15.57 -12.59 12.67
C LEU A 3 16.37 -11.79 11.63
N THR A 4 16.78 -12.45 10.55
CA THR A 4 17.20 -11.71 9.36
C THR A 4 15.98 -10.95 8.83
N PRO A 5 16.06 -9.61 8.67
CA PRO A 5 14.95 -8.84 8.13
C PRO A 5 14.58 -9.40 6.76
N VAL A 6 13.34 -9.88 6.63
CA VAL A 6 12.80 -10.22 5.30
C VAL A 6 12.48 -8.90 4.63
N GLU A 7 13.03 -8.71 3.43
CA GLU A 7 12.75 -7.52 2.64
C GLU A 7 11.28 -7.53 2.23
N PRO A 8 10.54 -6.44 2.47
CA PRO A 8 9.12 -6.42 2.23
C PRO A 8 8.84 -6.53 0.72
N ASN A 9 7.79 -7.27 0.38
CA ASN A 9 7.32 -7.34 -0.99
C ASN A 9 6.60 -6.04 -1.40
N ALA A 10 6.27 -5.91 -2.68
CA ALA A 10 5.62 -4.72 -3.21
C ALA A 10 4.28 -4.39 -2.51
N SER A 11 3.47 -5.39 -2.20
CA SER A 11 2.20 -5.21 -1.49
C SER A 11 2.41 -4.66 -0.08
N GLU A 12 3.39 -5.20 0.65
CA GLU A 12 3.74 -4.74 2.00
C GLU A 12 4.30 -3.31 1.98
N LEU A 13 5.09 -2.94 0.97
CA LEU A 13 5.60 -1.57 0.79
C LEU A 13 4.47 -0.58 0.50
N VAL A 14 3.51 -0.95 -0.36
CA VAL A 14 2.34 -0.13 -0.67
C VAL A 14 1.45 0.03 0.56
N GLY A 15 1.17 -1.05 1.29
CA GLY A 15 0.38 -1.01 2.51
C GLY A 15 1.00 -0.10 3.58
N ARG A 16 2.32 -0.21 3.82
CA ARG A 16 3.05 0.67 4.74
C ARG A 16 3.00 2.14 4.28
N SER A 17 3.17 2.40 2.99
CA SER A 17 3.11 3.75 2.44
C SER A 17 1.73 4.38 2.57
N ARG A 18 0.67 3.58 2.45
CA ARG A 18 -0.71 4.03 2.59
C ARG A 18 -0.99 4.50 4.03
N VAL A 19 -0.65 3.67 5.02
CA VAL A 19 -0.78 4.00 6.44
C VAL A 19 0.00 5.28 6.79
N LEU A 20 1.24 5.41 6.32
CA LEU A 20 2.03 6.63 6.56
C LEU A 20 1.37 7.87 5.96
N THR A 21 0.85 7.76 4.73
CA THR A 21 0.19 8.88 4.05
C THR A 21 -1.10 9.29 4.76
N GLU A 22 -1.90 8.33 5.22
CA GLU A 22 -3.11 8.56 6.02
C GLU A 22 -2.78 9.30 7.33
N VAL A 23 -1.74 8.86 8.05
CA VAL A 23 -1.29 9.54 9.29
C VAL A 23 -0.87 10.99 9.02
N MET A 24 -0.18 11.26 7.91
CA MET A 24 0.20 12.62 7.52
C MET A 24 -1.01 13.49 7.12
N LEU A 25 -2.07 12.90 6.58
CA LEU A 25 -3.32 13.60 6.28
C LEU A 25 -4.12 13.94 7.54
N GLU A 26 -4.13 13.03 8.51
CA GLU A 26 -4.78 13.23 9.81
C GLU A 26 -4.04 14.26 10.68
N ASN A 27 -2.73 14.39 10.47
CA ASN A 27 -1.84 15.28 11.23
C ASN A 27 -1.09 16.23 10.29
N PRO A 28 -1.79 17.18 9.63
CA PRO A 28 -1.16 18.06 8.65
C PRO A 28 -0.12 18.98 9.31
N ASP A 29 1.09 19.02 8.76
CA ASP A 29 2.14 19.93 9.22
C ASP A 29 1.70 21.40 9.10
N GLU A 30 2.01 22.21 10.12
CA GLU A 30 1.70 23.65 10.18
C GLU A 30 2.35 24.47 9.06
N THR A 31 3.37 23.92 8.39
CA THR A 31 4.12 24.59 7.31
C THR A 31 3.48 24.50 5.92
N GLY A 32 2.36 23.77 5.79
CA GLY A 32 1.36 23.88 4.70
C GLY A 32 1.85 24.24 3.29
N PRO A 33 2.30 23.25 2.49
CA PRO A 33 1.91 23.23 1.06
C PRO A 33 1.58 21.83 0.50
N ASN A 34 1.69 20.76 1.31
CA ASN A 34 1.65 19.38 0.79
C ASN A 34 0.31 18.66 0.95
N TYR A 35 -0.73 19.30 1.52
CA TYR A 35 -1.99 18.61 1.81
C TYR A 35 -2.68 18.03 0.56
N ILE A 36 -2.76 18.82 -0.52
CA ILE A 36 -3.32 18.33 -1.80
C ILE A 36 -2.45 17.21 -2.39
N LEU A 37 -1.13 17.30 -2.26
CA LEU A 37 -0.21 16.26 -2.74
C LEU A 37 -0.38 14.95 -1.95
N LEU A 38 -0.61 15.04 -0.64
CA LEU A 38 -0.89 13.88 0.20
C LEU A 38 -2.24 13.23 -0.14
N ILE A 39 -3.27 14.02 -0.47
CA ILE A 39 -4.55 13.48 -0.95
C ILE A 39 -4.35 12.69 -2.25
N LEU A 40 -3.63 13.28 -3.22
CA LEU A 40 -3.35 12.63 -4.49
C LEU A 40 -2.53 11.35 -4.29
N LEU A 41 -1.53 11.39 -3.41
CA LEU A 41 -0.72 10.22 -3.08
C LEU A 41 -1.55 9.13 -2.42
N ALA A 42 -2.42 9.48 -1.46
CA ALA A 42 -3.31 8.52 -0.80
C ALA A 42 -4.24 7.84 -1.82
N GLU A 43 -4.83 8.60 -2.73
CA GLU A 43 -5.66 8.06 -3.80
C GLU A 43 -4.89 7.09 -4.71
N GLN A 44 -3.67 7.45 -5.10
CA GLN A 44 -2.82 6.61 -5.93
C GLN A 44 -2.41 5.32 -5.21
N LEU A 45 -2.05 5.40 -3.93
CA LEU A 45 -1.68 4.24 -3.11
C LEU A 45 -2.86 3.31 -2.89
N GLN A 46 -4.08 3.84 -2.70
CA GLN A 46 -5.28 3.03 -2.60
C GLN A 46 -5.53 2.28 -3.92
N ARG A 47 -5.52 2.98 -5.06
CA ARG A 47 -5.69 2.34 -6.38
C ARG A 47 -4.64 1.26 -6.64
N LEU A 48 -3.39 1.51 -6.27
CA LEU A 48 -2.31 0.54 -6.45
C LEU A 48 -2.48 -0.68 -5.54
N HIS A 49 -2.91 -0.46 -4.29
CA HIS A 49 -3.26 -1.56 -3.38
C HIS A 49 -4.36 -2.44 -3.96
N ASP A 50 -5.45 -1.84 -4.45
CA ASP A 50 -6.58 -2.59 -5.02
C ASP A 50 -6.17 -3.43 -6.25
N ILE A 51 -5.26 -2.90 -7.07
CA ILE A 51 -4.68 -3.64 -8.22
C ILE A 51 -3.88 -4.85 -7.74
N LEU A 52 -3.03 -4.66 -6.73
CA LEU A 52 -2.20 -5.74 -6.18
C LEU A 52 -3.05 -6.82 -5.51
N GLU A 53 -4.07 -6.42 -4.75
CA GLU A 53 -5.02 -7.34 -4.10
C GLU A 53 -5.82 -8.13 -5.16
N ALA A 54 -6.32 -7.46 -6.21
CA ALA A 54 -7.01 -8.14 -7.30
C ALA A 54 -6.12 -9.15 -8.05
N ASP A 55 -4.86 -8.79 -8.29
CA ASP A 55 -3.88 -9.69 -8.91
C ASP A 55 -3.55 -10.89 -8.02
N GLU A 56 -3.48 -10.70 -6.70
CA GLU A 56 -3.27 -11.77 -5.72
C GLU A 56 -4.47 -12.72 -5.68
N VAL A 57 -5.69 -12.18 -5.61
CA VAL A 57 -6.93 -12.98 -5.67
C VAL A 57 -7.03 -13.77 -6.96
N ARG A 58 -6.69 -13.17 -8.12
CA ARG A 58 -6.68 -13.88 -9.40
C ARG A 58 -5.70 -15.06 -9.37
N ARG A 59 -4.48 -14.87 -8.86
CA ARG A 59 -3.48 -15.94 -8.75
C ARG A 59 -3.96 -17.07 -7.86
N MET A 60 -4.58 -16.74 -6.71
CA MET A 60 -5.16 -17.75 -5.83
C MET A 60 -6.24 -18.58 -6.53
N GLN A 61 -7.10 -17.95 -7.35
CA GLN A 61 -8.14 -18.65 -8.11
C GLN A 61 -7.57 -19.51 -9.26
N GLU A 62 -6.49 -19.08 -9.89
CA GLU A 62 -5.75 -19.84 -10.90
C GLU A 62 -5.05 -21.07 -10.27
N ASP A 63 -4.46 -20.91 -9.09
CA ASP A 63 -3.83 -22.00 -8.33
C ASP A 63 -4.87 -22.99 -7.74
N GLU A 64 -6.07 -22.50 -7.38
CA GLU A 64 -7.20 -23.32 -6.89
C GLU A 64 -8.02 -23.99 -8.01
N SER A 65 -7.73 -23.73 -9.28
CA SER A 65 -8.33 -24.45 -10.41
C SER A 65 -7.43 -25.59 -10.88
N PRO A 66 -7.45 -26.79 -10.25
CA PRO A 66 -6.98 -27.97 -10.93
C PRO A 66 -8.01 -28.30 -12.01
N LEU A 67 -7.53 -28.44 -13.25
CA LEU A 67 -8.17 -29.12 -14.40
C LEU A 67 -9.61 -29.61 -14.20
#